data_AF-A0A484APQ9-F1
#
_entry.id   AF-A0A484APQ9-F1
#
_cell.length_a   1.000
_cell.length_b   1.000
_cell.length_c   1.000
_cell.angle_alpha   90.00
_cell.angle_beta   90.00
_cell.angle_gamma   90.00
#
_symmetry.space_group_name_H-M   'P 1'
#
loop_
_entity.id
_entity.type
_entity.pdbx_description
1 polymer ?
#
loop_
_entity_poly.entity_id
_entity_poly.type
_entity_poly.pdbx_seq_one_letter_code
_entity_poly.pdbx_strand_id
1 'polypeptide(L)'
;LQRAKSPDAAKHVAALKALAKHEEDRNWWTEDEQKLRSGKCARWWCWVRSHDIEITSYAVLSLLESGQVTPDSLLNSIRWLVAQRNSFGGFASSQDTVVGLQALIQFAKTSGYEPAKWDVSVSNHGQWEKTERLSLTEDNNLLLQTVEFPQGTKSLSYEAKGTGAALLQISYQYNIVEKEPKPSFKIEAVIKPESPPAKLNLNLIETKNEYSVLVIYFESLTTGEIKCLPIEAIRTHAVANQKSAPIVLYDYYDTNRKATEYYQVESKLCDICEGDECGAKC
;
A
#
# COMPACT_ATOMS: atom_id res chain seq x y z
N LEU A 1 -20.51 -17.26 -11.98
CA LEU A 1 -21.34 -17.62 -13.16
C LEU A 1 -20.56 -18.43 -14.19
N GLN A 2 -19.36 -17.98 -14.60
CA GLN A 2 -18.52 -18.71 -15.57
C GLN A 2 -18.14 -20.12 -15.08
N ARG A 3 -17.57 -20.22 -13.87
CA ARG A 3 -17.23 -21.51 -13.24
C ARG A 3 -18.42 -22.45 -13.06
N ALA A 4 -19.62 -21.90 -12.88
CA ALA A 4 -20.86 -22.65 -12.72
C ALA A 4 -21.56 -22.95 -14.06
N LYS A 5 -20.97 -22.56 -15.20
CA LYS A 5 -21.52 -22.75 -16.56
C LYS A 5 -22.97 -22.27 -16.72
N SER A 6 -23.28 -21.13 -16.10
CA SER A 6 -24.62 -20.54 -16.17
C SER A 6 -24.95 -20.04 -17.59
N PRO A 7 -26.18 -20.23 -18.10
CA PRO A 7 -26.58 -19.74 -19.42
C PRO A 7 -26.53 -18.22 -19.54
N ASP A 8 -26.72 -17.50 -18.43
CA ASP A 8 -26.70 -16.03 -18.41
C ASP A 8 -25.28 -15.44 -18.35
N ALA A 9 -24.24 -16.28 -18.29
CA ALA A 9 -22.87 -15.82 -18.09
C ALA A 9 -22.41 -14.86 -19.21
N ALA A 10 -22.80 -15.08 -20.46
CA ALA A 10 -22.47 -14.20 -21.58
C ALA A 10 -23.11 -12.81 -21.44
N LYS A 11 -24.37 -12.74 -20.98
CA LYS A 11 -25.08 -11.48 -20.73
C LYS A 11 -24.36 -10.65 -19.67
N HIS A 12 -23.93 -11.28 -18.57
CA HIS A 12 -23.20 -10.59 -17.51
C HIS A 12 -21.79 -10.15 -17.92
N VAL A 13 -21.11 -10.92 -18.78
CA VAL A 13 -19.81 -10.49 -19.35
C VAL A 13 -19.96 -9.25 -20.23
N ALA A 14 -21.01 -9.17 -21.04
CA ALA A 14 -21.28 -7.98 -21.84
C ALA A 14 -21.53 -6.74 -20.95
N ALA A 15 -22.33 -6.89 -19.88
CA ALA A 15 -22.56 -5.83 -18.92
C ALA A 15 -21.27 -5.41 -18.20
N LEU A 16 -20.42 -6.36 -17.81
CA LEU A 16 -19.12 -6.10 -17.19
C LEU A 16 -18.22 -5.27 -18.12
N LYS A 17 -18.13 -5.63 -19.40
CA LYS A 17 -17.34 -4.88 -20.39
C LYS A 17 -17.82 -3.44 -20.53
N ALA A 18 -19.13 -3.20 -20.49
CA ALA A 18 -19.71 -1.86 -20.60
C ALA A 18 -19.42 -0.95 -19.38
N LEU A 19 -19.12 -1.53 -18.21
CA LEU A 19 -18.81 -0.79 -16.99
C LEU A 19 -17.35 -0.34 -16.90
N ALA A 20 -16.49 -0.81 -17.81
CA ALA A 20 -15.07 -0.50 -17.81
C ALA A 20 -14.81 1.01 -17.93
N LYS A 21 -13.85 1.50 -17.16
CA LYS A 21 -13.32 2.86 -17.24
C LYS A 21 -12.09 2.87 -18.12
N HIS A 22 -11.90 3.98 -18.81
CA HIS A 22 -10.86 4.16 -19.81
C HIS A 22 -10.18 5.50 -19.59
N GLU A 23 -8.87 5.49 -19.44
CA GLU A 23 -8.03 6.69 -19.41
C GLU A 23 -6.69 6.35 -20.05
N GLU A 24 -6.29 7.12 -21.07
CA GLU A 24 -5.07 6.89 -21.85
C GLU A 24 -4.94 5.43 -22.34
N ASP A 25 -3.93 4.70 -21.87
CA ASP A 25 -3.63 3.31 -22.19
C ASP A 25 -3.98 2.36 -21.02
N ARG A 26 -5.00 2.72 -20.23
CA ARG A 26 -5.41 2.01 -19.02
C ARG A 26 -6.92 1.76 -18.98
N ASN A 27 -7.28 0.56 -18.54
CA ASN A 27 -8.67 0.16 -18.32
C ASN A 27 -8.84 -0.37 -16.89
N TRP A 28 -9.92 -0.03 -16.20
CA TRP A 28 -10.19 -0.56 -14.85
C TRP A 28 -11.67 -0.52 -14.50
N TRP A 29 -12.02 -1.10 -13.37
CA TRP A 29 -13.38 -1.07 -12.80
C TRP A 29 -13.32 -0.44 -11.42
N THR A 30 -14.34 0.35 -11.10
CA THR A 30 -14.45 1.05 -9.83
C THR A 30 -15.87 0.96 -9.28
N GLU A 31 -15.98 0.96 -7.95
CA GLU A 31 -17.26 1.05 -7.25
C GLU A 31 -17.86 2.48 -7.31
N ASP A 32 -17.02 3.52 -7.38
CA ASP A 32 -17.46 4.90 -7.14
C ASP A 32 -16.78 5.90 -8.09
N GLU A 33 -17.54 6.33 -9.10
CA GLU A 33 -17.10 7.29 -10.12
C GLU A 33 -16.85 8.70 -9.56
N GLN A 34 -17.58 9.12 -8.53
CA GLN A 34 -17.47 10.48 -7.98
C GLN A 34 -16.20 10.64 -7.16
N LYS A 35 -15.77 9.54 -6.54
CA LYS A 35 -14.55 9.47 -5.77
C LYS A 35 -13.25 9.48 -6.59
N LEU A 36 -13.31 9.25 -7.92
CA LEU A 36 -12.16 9.38 -8.83
C LEU A 36 -11.69 10.84 -9.01
N ARG A 37 -12.44 11.83 -8.51
CA ARG A 37 -12.19 13.26 -8.70
C ARG A 37 -12.13 14.06 -7.41
N SER A 38 -12.31 13.44 -6.24
CA SER A 38 -12.56 14.13 -4.98
C SER A 38 -11.32 14.39 -4.10
N GLY A 39 -10.13 14.47 -4.69
CA GLY A 39 -8.84 14.61 -3.99
C GLY A 39 -7.88 15.57 -4.68
N LYS A 40 -6.78 15.93 -3.98
CA LYS A 40 -5.80 16.94 -4.44
C LYS A 40 -5.02 16.55 -5.71
N CYS A 41 -5.08 15.29 -6.13
CA CYS A 41 -4.38 14.80 -7.32
C CYS A 41 -5.37 14.17 -8.29
N ALA A 42 -5.57 14.76 -9.47
CA ALA A 42 -6.56 14.31 -10.45
C ALA A 42 -6.15 13.08 -11.30
N ARG A 43 -4.99 12.45 -11.03
CA ARG A 43 -4.38 11.43 -11.91
C ARG A 43 -4.61 10.02 -11.40
N TRP A 44 -4.85 9.06 -12.28
CA TRP A 44 -5.25 7.69 -11.94
C TRP A 44 -4.38 6.98 -10.89
N TRP A 45 -3.06 7.23 -10.88
CA TRP A 45 -2.12 6.61 -9.94
C TRP A 45 -2.17 7.16 -8.52
N CYS A 46 -2.82 8.30 -8.31
CA CYS A 46 -3.03 8.85 -6.97
C CYS A 46 -4.20 8.15 -6.26
N TRP A 47 -4.97 7.34 -6.97
CA TRP A 47 -6.18 6.67 -6.46
C TRP A 47 -5.95 5.16 -6.35
N VAL A 48 -5.01 4.75 -5.50
CA VAL A 48 -4.78 3.33 -5.23
C VAL A 48 -5.82 2.85 -4.22
N ARG A 49 -6.93 2.28 -4.70
CA ARG A 49 -7.98 1.75 -3.84
C ARG A 49 -8.00 0.24 -3.87
N SER A 50 -7.98 -0.34 -2.68
CA SER A 50 -8.01 -1.79 -2.52
C SER A 50 -9.22 -2.41 -3.22
N HIS A 51 -10.41 -1.83 -3.05
CA HIS A 51 -11.62 -2.26 -3.73
C HIS A 51 -11.53 -2.20 -5.26
N ASP A 52 -11.00 -1.12 -5.84
CA ASP A 52 -10.90 -0.98 -7.30
C ASP A 52 -9.90 -2.00 -7.88
N ILE A 53 -8.83 -2.30 -7.15
CA ILE A 53 -7.88 -3.37 -7.49
C ILE A 53 -8.59 -4.72 -7.46
N GLU A 54 -9.31 -5.02 -6.39
CA GLU A 54 -10.04 -6.28 -6.25
C GLU A 54 -11.11 -6.45 -7.35
N ILE A 55 -11.95 -5.45 -7.58
CA ILE A 55 -12.99 -5.45 -8.63
C ILE A 55 -12.36 -5.64 -10.01
N THR A 56 -11.33 -4.87 -10.33
CA THR A 56 -10.61 -4.98 -11.61
C THR A 56 -10.00 -6.37 -11.78
N SER A 57 -9.46 -6.95 -10.71
CA SER A 57 -8.88 -8.28 -10.74
C SER A 57 -9.92 -9.37 -10.99
N TYR A 58 -11.09 -9.30 -10.34
CA TYR A 58 -12.21 -10.18 -10.64
C TYR A 58 -12.75 -9.99 -12.05
N ALA A 59 -12.77 -8.76 -12.55
CA ALA A 59 -13.19 -8.48 -13.91
C ALA A 59 -12.25 -9.14 -14.93
N VAL A 60 -10.93 -8.96 -14.75
CA VAL A 60 -9.90 -9.60 -15.58
C VAL A 60 -10.02 -11.12 -15.54
N LEU A 61 -10.14 -11.72 -14.35
CA LEU A 61 -10.32 -13.17 -14.20
C LEU A 61 -11.59 -13.67 -14.90
N SER A 62 -12.72 -12.96 -14.72
CA SER A 62 -14.00 -13.31 -15.33
C SER A 62 -13.97 -13.22 -16.85
N LEU A 63 -13.27 -12.21 -17.39
CA LEU A 63 -13.09 -12.01 -18.82
C LEU A 63 -12.21 -13.12 -19.40
N LEU A 64 -11.07 -13.43 -18.78
CA LEU A 64 -10.20 -14.53 -19.19
C LEU A 64 -10.93 -15.88 -19.17
N GLU A 65 -11.70 -16.17 -18.11
CA GLU A 65 -12.47 -17.41 -18.01
C GLU A 65 -13.63 -17.51 -19.02
N SER A 66 -14.14 -16.38 -19.53
CA SER A 66 -15.24 -16.38 -20.48
C SER A 66 -14.88 -16.90 -21.88
N GLY A 67 -13.58 -16.90 -22.23
CA GLY A 67 -13.10 -17.19 -23.58
C GLY A 67 -13.55 -16.20 -24.67
N GLN A 68 -14.22 -15.09 -24.29
CA GLN A 68 -14.74 -14.07 -25.22
C GLN A 68 -13.77 -12.91 -25.46
N VAL A 69 -12.54 -13.00 -24.95
CA VAL A 69 -11.52 -11.95 -25.05
C VAL A 69 -10.18 -12.60 -25.35
N THR A 70 -9.35 -11.91 -26.12
CA THR A 70 -7.93 -12.25 -26.25
C THR A 70 -7.16 -11.62 -25.09
N PRO A 71 -6.04 -12.22 -24.64
CA PRO A 71 -5.19 -11.58 -23.64
C PRO A 71 -4.76 -10.16 -24.07
N ASP A 72 -4.43 -9.95 -25.33
CA ASP A 72 -4.07 -8.63 -25.84
C ASP A 72 -5.12 -7.55 -25.57
N SER A 73 -6.41 -7.90 -25.63
CA SER A 73 -7.50 -6.96 -25.33
C SER A 73 -7.57 -6.55 -23.85
N LEU A 74 -6.95 -7.32 -22.95
CA LEU A 74 -6.88 -7.03 -21.52
C LEU A 74 -5.59 -6.31 -21.13
N LEU A 75 -4.66 -6.09 -22.06
CA LEU A 75 -3.35 -5.53 -21.76
C LEU A 75 -3.43 -4.18 -21.01
N ASN A 76 -4.37 -3.32 -21.39
CA ASN A 76 -4.59 -2.04 -20.69
C ASN A 76 -5.03 -2.22 -19.24
N SER A 77 -5.82 -3.26 -18.94
CA SER A 77 -6.24 -3.60 -17.58
C SER A 77 -5.10 -4.19 -16.77
N ILE A 78 -4.27 -5.03 -17.40
CA ILE A 78 -3.08 -5.60 -16.77
C ILE A 78 -2.06 -4.51 -16.47
N ARG A 79 -1.82 -3.59 -17.40
CA ARG A 79 -0.93 -2.44 -17.16
C ARG A 79 -1.44 -1.57 -16.02
N TRP A 80 -2.75 -1.39 -15.89
CA TRP A 80 -3.34 -0.70 -14.74
C TRP A 80 -3.08 -1.44 -13.44
N LEU A 81 -3.36 -2.75 -13.36
CA LEU A 81 -3.10 -3.56 -12.16
C LEU A 81 -1.61 -3.56 -11.79
N VAL A 82 -0.71 -3.76 -12.75
CA VAL A 82 0.74 -3.74 -12.51
C VAL A 82 1.18 -2.39 -11.94
N ALA A 83 0.60 -1.28 -12.41
CA ALA A 83 0.91 0.05 -11.89
C ALA A 83 0.38 0.32 -10.48
N GLN A 84 -0.59 -0.47 -9.98
CA GLN A 84 -1.08 -0.39 -8.60
C GLN A 84 -0.22 -1.20 -7.60
N ARG A 85 0.77 -1.97 -8.07
CA ARG A 85 1.61 -2.80 -7.19
C ARG A 85 2.54 -1.95 -6.33
N ASN A 86 2.67 -2.34 -5.07
CA ASN A 86 3.63 -1.75 -4.14
C ASN A 86 5.04 -2.36 -4.32
N SER A 87 6.06 -1.78 -3.68
CA SER A 87 7.46 -2.23 -3.79
C SER A 87 7.75 -3.58 -3.13
N PHE A 88 6.81 -4.12 -2.35
CA PHE A 88 6.92 -5.42 -1.70
C PHE A 88 6.27 -6.53 -2.53
N GLY A 89 5.77 -6.21 -3.72
CA GLY A 89 5.20 -7.17 -4.66
C GLY A 89 3.70 -7.42 -4.49
N GLY A 90 3.05 -6.81 -3.50
CA GLY A 90 1.60 -6.88 -3.26
C GLY A 90 0.86 -5.59 -3.61
N PHE A 91 -0.31 -5.39 -3.01
CA PHE A 91 -1.18 -4.22 -3.20
C PHE A 91 -1.50 -3.56 -1.84
N ALA A 92 -2.67 -2.94 -1.68
CA ALA A 92 -2.98 -2.12 -0.51
C ALA A 92 -3.54 -2.93 0.68
N SER A 93 -4.16 -4.08 0.44
CA SER A 93 -4.71 -5.00 1.45
C SER A 93 -4.31 -6.46 1.15
N SER A 94 -4.98 -7.41 1.80
CA SER A 94 -4.76 -8.85 1.59
C SER A 94 -5.62 -9.40 0.43
N GLN A 95 -6.90 -9.01 0.35
CA GLN A 95 -7.82 -9.55 -0.66
C GLN A 95 -7.45 -9.09 -2.07
N ASP A 96 -7.22 -7.78 -2.24
CA ASP A 96 -6.73 -7.22 -3.50
C ASP A 96 -5.38 -7.84 -3.91
N THR A 97 -4.52 -8.19 -2.95
CA THR A 97 -3.25 -8.84 -3.22
C THR A 97 -3.43 -10.26 -3.74
N VAL A 98 -4.24 -11.07 -3.06
CA VAL A 98 -4.48 -12.46 -3.48
C VAL A 98 -5.14 -12.49 -4.86
N VAL A 99 -6.24 -11.75 -5.03
CA VAL A 99 -7.02 -11.77 -6.28
C VAL A 99 -6.25 -11.08 -7.41
N GLY A 100 -5.55 -9.98 -7.12
CA GLY A 100 -4.73 -9.25 -8.09
C GLY A 100 -3.56 -10.07 -8.61
N LEU A 101 -2.82 -10.74 -7.73
CA LEU A 101 -1.75 -11.66 -8.15
C LEU A 101 -2.33 -12.85 -8.93
N GLN A 102 -3.47 -13.39 -8.52
CA GLN A 102 -4.13 -14.46 -9.26
C GLN A 102 -4.51 -14.00 -10.68
N ALA A 103 -5.04 -12.79 -10.85
CA ALA A 103 -5.39 -12.22 -12.16
C ALA A 103 -4.15 -12.07 -13.05
N LEU A 104 -3.05 -11.53 -12.52
CA LEU A 104 -1.79 -11.37 -13.24
C LEU A 104 -1.18 -12.72 -13.66
N ILE A 105 -1.21 -13.71 -12.77
CA ILE A 105 -0.72 -15.08 -13.05
C ILE A 105 -1.57 -15.73 -14.14
N GLN A 106 -2.90 -15.64 -14.04
CA GLN A 106 -3.80 -16.24 -15.02
C GLN A 106 -3.65 -15.59 -16.41
N PHE A 107 -3.46 -14.28 -16.44
CA PHE A 107 -3.11 -13.55 -17.65
C PHE A 107 -1.81 -14.07 -18.25
N ALA A 108 -0.72 -14.11 -17.48
CA ALA A 108 0.59 -14.57 -17.94
C ALA A 108 0.55 -16.00 -18.52
N LYS A 109 -0.25 -16.89 -17.92
CA LYS A 109 -0.44 -18.26 -18.43
C LYS A 109 -1.13 -18.31 -19.80
N THR A 110 -2.05 -17.36 -20.06
CA THR A 110 -2.88 -17.36 -21.28
C THR A 110 -2.22 -16.57 -22.41
N SER A 111 -1.41 -15.56 -22.08
CA SER A 111 -0.72 -14.70 -23.05
C SER A 111 0.49 -15.36 -23.72
N GLY A 112 0.96 -16.50 -23.21
CA GLY A 112 2.21 -17.12 -23.67
C GLY A 112 3.42 -16.41 -23.08
N TYR A 113 4.10 -17.06 -22.14
CA TYR A 113 5.32 -16.52 -21.55
C TYR A 113 6.50 -16.76 -22.47
N GLU A 114 7.15 -15.69 -22.90
CA GLU A 114 8.44 -15.73 -23.57
C GLU A 114 9.47 -14.95 -22.73
N PRO A 115 10.62 -15.55 -22.38
CA PRO A 115 11.69 -14.87 -21.67
C PRO A 115 12.08 -13.53 -22.32
N ALA A 116 11.99 -12.45 -21.55
CA ALA A 116 12.49 -11.15 -21.99
C ALA A 116 14.03 -11.15 -22.03
N LYS A 117 14.59 -10.54 -23.07
CA LYS A 117 16.02 -10.26 -23.21
C LYS A 117 16.19 -8.76 -23.32
N TRP A 118 16.65 -8.12 -22.25
CA TRP A 118 16.78 -6.67 -22.23
C TRP A 118 18.02 -6.21 -21.44
N ASP A 119 18.51 -5.05 -21.80
CA ASP A 119 19.55 -4.31 -21.10
C ASP A 119 19.00 -2.92 -20.79
N VAL A 120 18.92 -2.59 -19.51
CA VAL A 120 18.45 -1.29 -19.02
C VAL A 120 19.59 -0.60 -18.28
N SER A 121 19.96 0.59 -18.76
CA SER A 121 20.86 1.48 -18.04
C SER A 121 20.01 2.52 -17.31
N VAL A 122 20.18 2.66 -16.00
CA VAL A 122 19.51 3.68 -15.18
C VAL A 122 20.58 4.58 -14.57
N SER A 123 20.42 5.89 -14.69
CA SER A 123 21.33 6.87 -14.10
C SER A 123 20.56 7.99 -13.41
N ASN A 124 21.18 8.64 -12.43
CA ASN A 124 20.68 9.90 -11.88
C ASN A 124 21.54 11.09 -12.33
N HIS A 125 20.92 12.27 -12.36
CA HIS A 125 21.62 13.52 -12.57
C HIS A 125 21.61 14.32 -11.26
N GLY A 126 22.78 14.55 -10.66
CA GLY A 126 22.87 15.19 -9.34
C GLY A 126 24.29 15.30 -8.81
N GLN A 127 24.42 15.63 -7.52
CA GLN A 127 25.73 15.77 -6.87
C GLN A 127 26.49 14.45 -6.76
N TRP A 128 25.75 13.35 -6.53
CA TRP A 128 26.30 11.99 -6.50
C TRP A 128 25.68 11.21 -7.65
N GLU A 129 26.36 11.26 -8.80
CA GLU A 129 25.97 10.50 -9.98
C GLU A 129 26.29 9.02 -9.78
N LYS A 130 25.33 8.19 -10.15
CA LYS A 130 25.39 6.75 -10.15
C LYS A 130 24.74 6.27 -11.44
N THR A 131 25.40 5.36 -12.13
CA THR A 131 24.85 4.68 -13.31
C THR A 131 24.93 3.19 -13.07
N GLU A 132 23.81 2.51 -13.28
CA GLU A 132 23.67 1.08 -13.04
C GLU A 132 23.06 0.42 -14.27
N ARG A 133 23.54 -0.79 -14.58
CA ARG A 133 23.05 -1.57 -15.71
C ARG A 133 22.43 -2.87 -15.20
N LEU A 134 21.21 -3.11 -15.65
CA LEU A 134 20.43 -4.28 -15.36
C LEU A 134 20.23 -5.07 -16.65
N SER A 135 20.61 -6.34 -16.65
CA SER A 135 20.47 -7.22 -17.81
C SER A 135 19.56 -8.39 -17.42
N LEU A 136 18.49 -8.62 -18.18
CA LEU A 136 17.75 -9.89 -18.11
C LEU A 136 18.07 -10.78 -19.31
N THR A 137 18.30 -12.03 -19.00
CA THR A 137 18.53 -13.17 -19.89
C THR A 137 17.48 -14.25 -19.60
N GLU A 138 17.48 -15.33 -20.38
CA GLU A 138 16.58 -16.47 -20.15
C GLU A 138 16.80 -17.11 -18.78
N ASP A 139 18.03 -17.07 -18.25
CA ASP A 139 18.40 -17.71 -16.98
C ASP A 139 18.02 -16.89 -15.73
N ASN A 140 17.86 -15.58 -15.87
CA ASN A 140 17.60 -14.68 -14.73
C ASN A 140 16.32 -13.85 -14.89
N ASN A 141 15.47 -14.16 -15.88
CA ASN A 141 14.22 -13.46 -16.20
C ASN A 141 13.19 -13.39 -15.07
N LEU A 142 13.29 -14.28 -14.07
CA LEU A 142 12.45 -14.31 -12.87
C LEU A 142 13.16 -13.76 -11.62
N LEU A 143 14.44 -13.39 -11.72
CA LEU A 143 15.21 -12.86 -10.60
C LEU A 143 14.91 -11.37 -10.41
N LEU A 144 14.51 -11.00 -9.20
CA LEU A 144 14.37 -9.60 -8.83
C LEU A 144 15.75 -8.94 -8.74
N GLN A 145 15.96 -7.90 -9.54
CA GLN A 145 17.16 -7.07 -9.49
C GLN A 145 16.77 -5.71 -8.90
N THR A 146 17.41 -5.30 -7.80
CA THR A 146 17.12 -4.04 -7.10
C THR A 146 18.38 -3.18 -7.04
N VAL A 147 18.21 -1.89 -7.30
CA VAL A 147 19.27 -0.89 -7.26
C VAL A 147 18.85 0.28 -6.39
N GLU A 148 19.64 0.56 -5.37
CA GLU A 148 19.44 1.73 -4.53
C GLU A 148 20.28 2.91 -5.05
N PHE A 149 19.64 4.07 -5.20
CA PHE A 149 20.28 5.31 -5.59
C PHE A 149 20.57 6.20 -4.36
N PRO A 150 21.56 7.11 -4.44
CA PRO A 150 21.90 8.00 -3.34
C PRO A 150 20.71 8.81 -2.83
N GLN A 151 20.71 9.10 -1.52
CA GLN A 151 19.73 10.00 -0.92
C GLN A 151 19.77 11.37 -1.59
N GLY A 152 18.59 11.97 -1.79
CA GLY A 152 18.46 13.25 -2.48
C GLY A 152 18.38 13.14 -4.01
N THR A 153 18.36 11.92 -4.58
CA THR A 153 18.07 11.72 -6.01
C THR A 153 16.67 12.23 -6.35
N LYS A 154 16.58 13.19 -7.29
CA LYS A 154 15.32 13.84 -7.71
C LYS A 154 14.80 13.38 -9.06
N SER A 155 15.70 12.91 -9.93
CA SER A 155 15.36 12.46 -11.28
C SER A 155 16.23 11.28 -11.67
N LEU A 156 15.66 10.42 -12.52
CA LEU A 156 16.33 9.27 -13.11
C LEU A 156 16.15 9.35 -14.63
N SER A 157 17.22 8.99 -15.34
CA SER A 157 17.24 8.75 -16.77
C SER A 157 17.40 7.26 -17.00
N TYR A 158 16.70 6.72 -17.99
CA TYR A 158 16.80 5.31 -18.34
C TYR A 158 16.90 5.12 -19.85
N GLU A 159 17.70 4.14 -20.25
CA GLU A 159 17.81 3.67 -21.64
C GLU A 159 17.63 2.15 -21.63
N ALA A 160 16.66 1.66 -22.40
CA ALA A 160 16.34 0.23 -22.47
C ALA A 160 16.49 -0.27 -23.92
N LYS A 161 17.16 -1.41 -24.10
CA LYS A 161 17.31 -2.11 -25.38
C LYS A 161 16.97 -3.58 -25.20
N GLY A 162 16.26 -4.19 -26.15
CA GLY A 162 15.93 -5.61 -26.04
C GLY A 162 14.61 -6.01 -26.68
N THR A 163 14.15 -7.19 -26.29
CA THR A 163 12.91 -7.85 -26.75
C THR A 163 12.15 -8.46 -25.57
N GLY A 164 10.84 -8.60 -25.72
CA GLY A 164 9.95 -9.11 -24.68
C GLY A 164 9.38 -8.01 -23.78
N ALA A 165 8.77 -8.42 -22.66
CA ALA A 165 8.15 -7.53 -21.70
C ALA A 165 8.82 -7.68 -20.33
N ALA A 166 9.19 -6.56 -19.72
CA ALA A 166 9.75 -6.53 -18.38
C ALA A 166 9.16 -5.39 -17.57
N LEU A 167 9.12 -5.57 -16.25
CA LEU A 167 8.56 -4.60 -15.32
C LEU A 167 9.68 -3.82 -14.65
N LEU A 168 9.80 -2.53 -14.98
CA LEU A 168 10.61 -1.59 -14.23
C LEU A 168 9.73 -0.90 -13.18
N GLN A 169 10.11 -1.02 -11.91
CA GLN A 169 9.40 -0.39 -10.80
C GLN A 169 10.33 0.55 -10.04
N ILE A 170 9.88 1.80 -9.89
CA ILE A 170 10.61 2.83 -9.15
C ILE A 170 9.87 3.05 -7.83
N SER A 171 10.58 2.90 -6.71
CA SER A 171 10.06 3.14 -5.37
C SER A 171 10.75 4.34 -4.74
N TYR A 172 9.98 5.27 -4.17
CA TYR A 172 10.48 6.44 -3.46
C TYR A 172 9.80 6.53 -2.10
N GLN A 173 10.61 6.53 -1.04
CA GLN A 173 10.14 6.51 0.34
C GLN A 173 10.68 7.74 1.10
N TYR A 174 9.81 8.40 1.85
CA TYR A 174 10.14 9.55 2.68
C TYR A 174 9.19 9.64 3.86
N ASN A 175 9.65 10.25 4.96
CA ASN A 175 8.86 10.40 6.18
C ASN A 175 8.02 11.69 6.11
N ILE A 176 6.75 11.58 6.47
CA ILE A 176 5.81 12.71 6.57
C ILE A 176 5.13 12.64 7.93
N VAL A 177 5.03 13.77 8.62
CA VAL A 177 4.19 13.93 9.81
C VAL A 177 2.93 14.68 9.39
N GLU A 178 1.98 13.97 8.79
CA GLU A 178 0.71 14.55 8.31
C GLU A 178 -0.47 13.73 8.85
N LYS A 179 -1.58 14.41 9.15
CA LYS A 179 -2.86 13.79 9.47
C LYS A 179 -3.76 13.78 8.24
N GLU A 180 -4.68 12.83 8.15
CA GLU A 180 -5.64 12.81 7.07
C GLU A 180 -6.50 14.09 7.08
N PRO A 181 -6.64 14.80 5.94
CA PRO A 181 -7.47 16.00 5.86
C PRO A 181 -8.94 15.74 6.23
N LYS A 182 -9.39 14.49 6.01
CA LYS A 182 -10.74 14.01 6.33
C LYS A 182 -10.61 12.61 6.96
N PRO A 183 -10.45 12.51 8.28
CA PRO A 183 -10.29 11.23 8.94
C PRO A 183 -11.60 10.43 8.88
N SER A 184 -11.49 9.12 8.67
CA SER A 184 -12.67 8.21 8.64
C SER A 184 -13.11 7.76 10.03
N PHE A 185 -12.24 7.93 11.02
CA PHE A 185 -12.47 7.57 12.42
C PHE A 185 -12.12 8.74 13.32
N LYS A 186 -12.75 8.80 14.49
CA LYS A 186 -12.36 9.74 15.54
C LYS A 186 -11.51 8.99 16.56
N ILE A 187 -10.27 9.43 16.75
CA ILE A 187 -9.34 8.88 17.74
C ILE A 187 -9.12 9.97 18.80
N GLU A 188 -9.16 9.59 20.06
CA GLU A 188 -8.77 10.45 21.18
C GLU A 188 -7.83 9.66 22.08
N ALA A 189 -6.68 10.25 22.39
CA ALA A 189 -5.68 9.65 23.26
C ALA A 189 -5.56 10.49 24.54
N VAL A 190 -5.78 9.85 25.69
CA VAL A 190 -5.67 10.49 26.99
C VAL A 190 -4.62 9.74 27.80
N ILE A 191 -3.52 10.43 28.11
CA ILE A 191 -2.44 9.90 28.94
C ILE A 191 -2.84 10.11 30.40
N LYS A 192 -2.94 9.02 31.15
CA LYS A 192 -3.19 9.05 32.59
C LYS A 192 -1.92 8.58 33.30
N PRO A 193 -1.29 9.41 34.15
CA PRO A 193 -0.05 9.05 34.84
C PRO A 193 -0.24 7.92 35.85
N GLU A 194 -1.46 7.77 36.37
CA GLU A 194 -1.84 6.69 37.29
C GLU A 194 -3.19 6.11 36.83
N SER A 195 -3.20 4.84 36.44
CA SER A 195 -4.42 4.10 36.14
C SER A 195 -4.38 2.74 36.83
N PRO A 196 -5.48 2.26 37.43
CA PRO A 196 -5.52 0.91 37.95
C PRO A 196 -5.23 -0.09 36.83
N PRO A 197 -4.59 -1.24 37.15
CA PRO A 197 -4.30 -2.26 36.16
C PRO A 197 -5.59 -2.68 35.46
N ALA A 198 -5.66 -2.41 34.17
CA ALA A 198 -6.83 -2.71 33.37
C ALA A 198 -6.55 -3.95 32.53
N LYS A 199 -7.34 -5.00 32.75
CA LYS A 199 -7.28 -6.18 31.88
C LYS A 199 -7.96 -5.85 30.56
N LEU A 200 -7.16 -5.68 29.51
CA LEU A 200 -7.64 -5.48 28.15
C LEU A 200 -8.19 -6.82 27.63
N ASN A 201 -9.52 -6.95 27.60
CA ASN A 201 -10.18 -8.11 27.01
C ASN A 201 -10.47 -7.81 25.53
N LEU A 202 -9.51 -8.13 24.67
CA LEU A 202 -9.70 -8.10 23.22
C LEU A 202 -9.36 -9.47 22.64
N ASN A 203 -10.11 -9.87 21.63
CA ASN A 203 -10.00 -11.19 21.03
C ASN A 203 -8.66 -11.39 20.30
N LEU A 204 -8.03 -10.32 19.82
CA LEU A 204 -6.76 -10.39 19.10
C LEU A 204 -5.91 -9.12 19.30
N ILE A 205 -4.75 -9.29 19.92
CA ILE A 205 -3.73 -8.26 20.17
C ILE A 205 -2.38 -8.84 19.76
N GLU A 206 -1.58 -8.05 19.05
CA GLU A 206 -0.20 -8.38 18.73
C GLU A 206 0.74 -7.27 19.20
N THR A 207 1.97 -7.63 19.54
CA THR A 207 3.03 -6.68 19.88
C THR A 207 4.20 -6.83 18.90
N LYS A 208 4.67 -5.71 18.36
CA LYS A 208 5.78 -5.64 17.40
C LYS A 208 6.92 -4.78 17.98
N ASN A 209 8.10 -4.87 17.36
CA ASN A 209 9.28 -4.06 17.70
C ASN A 209 9.61 -4.11 19.20
N GLU A 210 9.87 -5.31 19.74
CA GLU A 210 10.22 -5.48 21.16
C GLU A 210 9.18 -4.84 22.11
N TYR A 211 7.89 -5.02 21.80
CA TYR A 211 6.75 -4.50 22.56
C TYR A 211 6.53 -2.98 22.49
N SER A 212 7.28 -2.25 21.65
CA SER A 212 7.07 -0.80 21.46
C SER A 212 5.87 -0.45 20.57
N VAL A 213 5.35 -1.43 19.81
CA VAL A 213 4.18 -1.25 18.95
C VAL A 213 3.09 -2.24 19.34
N LEU A 214 1.92 -1.72 19.67
CA LEU A 214 0.73 -2.52 19.95
C LEU A 214 -0.20 -2.49 18.74
N VAL A 215 -0.57 -3.65 18.23
CA VAL A 215 -1.52 -3.82 17.13
C VAL A 215 -2.79 -4.47 17.67
N ILE A 216 -3.91 -3.78 17.51
CA ILE A 216 -5.19 -4.17 18.08
C ILE A 216 -6.20 -4.39 16.95
N TYR A 217 -6.89 -5.53 16.99
CA TYR A 217 -7.91 -5.86 16.00
C TYR A 217 -9.30 -5.74 16.61
N PHE A 218 -10.18 -5.03 15.90
CA PHE A 218 -11.60 -4.96 16.21
C PHE A 218 -12.37 -5.80 15.20
N GLU A 219 -13.29 -6.63 15.68
CA GLU A 219 -14.23 -7.34 14.80
C GLU A 219 -15.14 -6.36 14.04
N SER A 220 -15.58 -5.31 14.74
CA SER A 220 -16.39 -4.25 14.17
C SER A 220 -16.28 -2.95 14.98
N LEU A 221 -16.53 -1.82 14.31
CA LEU A 221 -16.67 -0.50 14.90
C LEU A 221 -17.96 0.13 14.37
N THR A 222 -18.92 0.40 15.25
CA THR A 222 -20.23 0.94 14.88
C THR A 222 -20.23 2.46 14.95
N THR A 223 -20.89 3.12 14.00
CA THR A 223 -21.07 4.58 14.03
C THR A 223 -21.79 5.01 15.31
N GLY A 224 -21.19 5.96 16.05
CA GLY A 224 -21.74 6.50 17.30
C GLY A 224 -21.38 5.70 18.56
N GLU A 225 -20.80 4.51 18.41
CA GLU A 225 -20.28 3.73 19.54
C GLU A 225 -18.84 4.16 19.86
N ILE A 226 -18.58 4.49 21.12
CA ILE A 226 -17.23 4.85 21.59
C ILE A 226 -16.61 3.62 22.25
N LYS A 227 -15.48 3.14 21.72
CA LYS A 227 -14.69 2.07 22.34
C LYS A 227 -13.45 2.65 23.01
N CYS A 228 -13.40 2.55 24.34
CA CYS A 228 -12.25 2.98 25.13
C CYS A 228 -11.36 1.79 25.47
N LEU A 229 -10.08 1.87 25.11
CA LEU A 229 -9.09 0.84 25.39
C LEU A 229 -8.04 1.37 26.36
N PRO A 230 -8.06 0.96 27.64
CA PRO A 230 -6.98 1.29 28.56
C PRO A 230 -5.75 0.47 28.18
N ILE A 231 -4.63 1.15 27.95
CA ILE A 231 -3.33 0.53 27.63
C ILE A 231 -2.36 0.92 28.74
N GLU A 232 -1.81 -0.09 29.40
CA GLU A 232 -0.75 0.09 30.38
C GLU A 232 0.60 -0.01 29.68
N ALA A 233 1.46 0.99 29.89
CA ALA A 233 2.81 1.02 29.33
C ALA A 233 3.81 1.27 30.45
N ILE A 234 4.89 0.48 30.47
CA ILE A 234 5.94 0.57 31.47
C ILE A 234 7.12 1.33 30.88
N ARG A 235 7.57 2.38 31.57
CA ARG A 235 8.77 3.13 31.19
C ARG A 235 10.02 2.31 31.54
N THR A 236 10.71 1.79 30.54
CA THR A 236 11.96 1.02 30.72
C THR A 236 13.20 1.90 30.84
N HIS A 237 13.24 3.02 30.11
CA HIS A 237 14.33 3.98 30.14
C HIS A 237 13.78 5.42 30.24
N ALA A 238 14.55 6.29 30.87
CA ALA A 238 14.24 7.71 30.94
C ALA A 238 14.71 8.39 29.64
N VAL A 239 13.78 8.98 28.89
CA VAL A 239 14.07 9.70 27.64
C VAL A 239 13.46 11.09 27.75
N ALA A 240 14.29 12.13 27.57
CA ALA A 240 13.87 13.52 27.60
C ALA A 240 13.42 14.03 26.22
N ASN A 241 12.58 15.06 26.20
CA ASN A 241 12.08 15.72 24.99
C ASN A 241 11.52 14.73 23.95
N GLN A 242 10.73 13.76 24.42
CA GLN A 242 10.15 12.73 23.56
C GLN A 242 9.31 13.36 22.46
N LYS A 243 9.53 12.87 21.23
CA LYS A 243 8.72 13.22 20.07
C LYS A 243 7.37 12.52 20.18
N SER A 244 6.34 13.14 19.62
CA SER A 244 5.00 12.55 19.54
C SER A 244 5.04 11.24 18.75
N ALA A 245 4.23 10.28 19.18
CA ALA A 245 4.07 8.98 18.54
C ALA A 245 2.66 8.86 17.93
N PRO A 246 2.51 8.20 16.77
CA PRO A 246 1.21 8.06 16.11
C PRO A 246 0.40 6.90 16.68
N ILE A 247 -0.91 7.09 16.74
CA ILE A 247 -1.96 6.07 16.82
C ILE A 247 -2.66 6.08 15.47
N VAL A 248 -2.62 4.95 14.77
CA VAL A 248 -3.21 4.79 13.45
C VAL A 248 -4.35 3.78 13.54
N LEU A 249 -5.56 4.20 13.20
CA LEU A 249 -6.71 3.32 13.04
C LEU A 249 -7.12 3.30 11.57
N TYR A 250 -7.31 2.11 11.01
CA TYR A 250 -7.71 1.93 9.63
C TYR A 250 -8.61 0.71 9.46
N ASP A 251 -9.42 0.73 8.40
CA ASP A 251 -10.18 -0.42 7.97
C ASP A 251 -9.23 -1.45 7.33
N TYR A 252 -9.28 -2.70 7.79
CA TYR A 252 -8.35 -3.75 7.38
C TYR A 252 -8.45 -4.06 5.88
N TYR A 253 -9.64 -3.94 5.29
CA TYR A 253 -9.86 -4.20 3.87
C TYR A 253 -9.77 -2.92 3.03
N ASP A 254 -10.08 -1.76 3.59
CA ASP A 254 -9.91 -0.46 2.91
C ASP A 254 -8.99 0.50 3.66
N THR A 255 -7.69 0.40 3.39
CA THR A 255 -6.67 1.23 4.04
C THR A 255 -6.78 2.73 3.73
N ASN A 256 -7.64 3.15 2.79
CA ASN A 256 -7.97 4.56 2.58
C ASN A 256 -8.90 5.10 3.67
N ARG A 257 -9.70 4.23 4.28
CA ARG A 257 -10.47 4.57 5.47
C ARG A 257 -9.53 4.48 6.66
N LYS A 258 -8.97 5.62 7.04
CA LYS A 258 -8.02 5.71 8.15
C LYS A 258 -8.14 7.02 8.91
N ALA A 259 -7.54 7.04 10.09
CA ALA A 259 -7.30 8.22 10.89
C ALA A 259 -5.98 8.05 11.63
N THR A 260 -5.20 9.11 11.67
CA THR A 260 -3.94 9.19 12.42
C THR A 260 -4.09 10.27 13.48
N GLU A 261 -3.83 9.90 14.72
CA GLU A 261 -3.68 10.85 15.82
C GLU A 261 -2.31 10.72 16.46
N TYR A 262 -1.83 11.78 17.08
CA TYR A 262 -0.53 11.78 17.74
C TYR A 262 -0.70 12.01 19.23
N TYR A 263 -0.08 11.18 20.04
CA TYR A 263 0.03 11.37 21.48
C TYR A 263 1.48 11.69 21.84
N GLN A 264 1.66 12.40 22.95
CA GLN A 264 3.00 12.73 23.44
C GLN A 264 3.00 12.63 24.96
N VAL A 265 3.92 11.82 25.48
CA VAL A 265 4.21 11.80 26.91
C VAL A 265 5.15 12.95 27.20
N GLU A 266 4.72 13.91 28.02
CA GLU A 266 5.58 15.01 28.41
C GLU A 266 6.75 14.49 29.28
N SER A 267 7.96 14.84 28.87
CA SER A 267 9.19 14.53 29.59
C SER A 267 10.18 15.67 29.36
N LYS A 268 10.52 16.44 30.39
CA LYS A 268 11.54 17.49 30.28
C LYS A 268 12.91 16.91 30.60
N LEU A 269 13.95 17.59 30.12
CA LEU A 269 15.32 17.21 30.43
C LEU A 269 15.57 17.19 31.95
N CYS A 270 15.00 18.16 32.65
CA CYS A 270 15.19 18.35 34.10
C CYS A 270 14.43 17.33 34.95
N ASP A 271 13.53 16.56 34.34
CA ASP A 271 12.83 15.47 35.02
C ASP A 271 13.68 14.19 35.06
N ILE A 272 14.83 14.18 34.36
CA ILE A 272 15.61 12.97 34.07
C ILE A 272 17.10 13.14 34.34
N CYS A 273 17.68 14.32 34.07
CA CYS A 273 19.10 14.54 34.30
C CYS A 273 19.42 14.56 35.81
N GLU A 274 20.63 14.12 36.18
CA GLU A 274 21.10 14.11 37.57
C GLU A 274 22.44 14.85 37.70
N GLY A 275 22.58 15.65 38.75
CA GLY A 275 23.84 16.34 39.08
C GLY A 275 24.33 17.28 37.98
N ASP A 276 25.65 17.30 37.76
CA ASP A 276 26.31 18.21 36.81
C ASP A 276 25.99 17.91 35.33
N GLU A 277 25.29 16.78 35.04
CA GLU A 277 24.78 16.47 33.69
C GLU A 277 23.59 17.34 33.30
N CYS A 278 22.86 17.86 34.29
CA CYS A 278 21.89 18.93 34.09
C CYS A 278 22.66 20.23 33.80
N GLY A 279 22.95 20.51 32.52
CA GLY A 279 23.46 21.82 32.13
C GLY A 279 22.49 22.94 32.51
N ALA A 280 22.93 24.20 32.52
CA ALA A 280 22.23 25.39 33.06
C ALA A 280 20.81 25.72 32.51
N LYS A 281 20.26 24.87 31.64
CA LYS A 281 18.85 24.89 31.20
C LYS A 281 17.95 23.99 32.07
N CYS A 282 18.56 23.36 33.06
CA CYS A 282 18.02 22.74 34.26
C CYS A 282 18.82 23.34 35.45
#